data_AF-D6YX13-F1
#
_entry.id   AF-D6YX13-F1
#
_cell.length_a   1.000
_cell.length_b   1.000
_cell.length_c   1.000
_cell.angle_alpha   90.00
_cell.angle_beta   90.00
_cell.angle_gamma   90.00
#
_symmetry.space_group_name_H-M   'P 1'
#
loop_
_entity.id
_entity.type
_entity.pdbx_description
1 polymer ?
#
loop_
_entity_poly.entity_id
_entity_poly.type
_entity_poly.pdbx_seq_one_letter_code
_entity_poly.pdbx_strand_id
1 'polypeptide(L)'
;MKKLFLIFAIGIMSLTLNLKANQIDYETIQKIEEYMSNEKGWHPLNYAIEMDDYKTALIICEYSEKVNTVDDGFNPINRIFHRTCRKINLSTPIKNRPKLSEEALELVWAILDKGINVNYVPLNCGLPPSGNSSSSFIYICFLGLEDLFYEFIHRRVDINQRKGSPLATAIRAGHMNIVQSLIEEGANANWWALHQAVSSKNFEAINILLQAGADINEIDLLMSAIFHHKKIGHYLDGLPMLRFLLEMGANPNAIAMGKKDPILKVVLTMPADTVEQQNYKTDVINTLIEYGAVLY
;
A
#
# COMPACT_ATOMS: atom_id res chain seq x y z
N MET A 1 11.84 7.80 -32.58
CA MET A 1 10.62 7.08 -33.01
C MET A 1 10.91 5.83 -33.84
N LYS A 2 11.61 5.90 -34.99
CA LYS A 2 11.86 4.71 -35.85
C LYS A 2 12.59 3.53 -35.15
N LYS A 3 13.59 3.80 -34.28
CA LYS A 3 14.30 2.74 -33.52
C LYS A 3 13.41 2.03 -32.48
N LEU A 4 12.54 2.77 -31.78
CA LEU A 4 11.61 2.18 -30.80
C LEU A 4 10.57 1.29 -31.49
N PHE A 5 10.04 1.77 -32.62
CA PHE A 5 9.08 1.02 -33.43
C PHE A 5 9.68 -0.27 -33.99
N LEU A 6 10.96 -0.23 -34.41
CA LEU A 6 11.68 -1.41 -34.91
C LEU A 6 11.94 -2.44 -33.80
N ILE A 7 12.35 -2.01 -32.60
CA ILE A 7 12.58 -2.92 -31.44
C ILE A 7 11.27 -3.54 -30.94
N PHE A 8 10.17 -2.79 -31.02
CA PHE A 8 8.83 -3.27 -30.71
C PHE A 8 8.37 -4.32 -31.74
N ALA A 9 8.51 -4.03 -33.03
CA ALA A 9 8.17 -4.94 -34.12
C ALA A 9 9.00 -6.24 -34.13
N ILE A 10 10.29 -6.17 -33.80
CA ILE A 10 11.16 -7.37 -33.70
C ILE A 10 10.73 -8.26 -32.52
N GLY A 11 10.34 -7.66 -31.38
CA GLY A 11 9.82 -8.43 -30.23
C GLY A 11 8.51 -9.14 -30.53
N ILE A 12 7.61 -8.46 -31.25
CA ILE A 12 6.31 -8.99 -31.70
C ILE A 12 6.50 -10.17 -32.67
N MET A 13 7.43 -10.02 -33.63
CA MET A 13 7.73 -11.07 -34.60
C MET A 13 8.37 -12.30 -33.94
N SER A 14 9.23 -12.09 -32.94
CA SER A 14 9.84 -13.17 -32.16
C SER A 14 8.80 -13.97 -31.37
N LEU A 15 7.84 -13.29 -30.73
CA LEU A 15 6.79 -13.95 -29.97
C LEU A 15 5.87 -14.79 -30.87
N THR A 16 5.42 -14.25 -32.00
CA THR A 16 4.57 -14.99 -32.95
C THR A 16 5.26 -16.18 -33.58
N LEU A 17 6.55 -16.07 -33.90
CA LEU A 17 7.33 -17.20 -34.39
C LEU A 17 7.44 -18.30 -33.32
N ASN A 18 7.65 -17.93 -32.06
CA ASN A 18 7.78 -18.89 -30.95
C ASN A 18 6.45 -19.62 -30.67
N LEU A 19 5.32 -18.90 -30.72
CA LEU A 19 3.98 -19.50 -30.56
C LEU A 19 3.67 -20.51 -31.67
N LYS A 20 3.95 -20.15 -32.93
CA LYS A 20 3.75 -21.05 -34.08
C LYS A 20 4.67 -22.28 -34.03
N ALA A 21 5.90 -22.12 -33.53
CA ALA A 21 6.84 -23.23 -33.37
C ALA A 21 6.38 -24.26 -32.32
N ASN A 22 5.62 -23.85 -31.32
CA ASN A 22 5.15 -24.71 -30.22
C ASN A 22 3.69 -25.19 -30.39
N GLN A 23 3.13 -25.11 -31.60
CA GLN A 23 1.80 -25.64 -31.95
C GLN A 23 0.64 -25.12 -31.08
N ILE A 24 0.75 -23.88 -30.58
CA ILE A 24 -0.38 -23.20 -29.94
C ILE A 24 -1.53 -23.08 -30.94
N ASP A 25 -2.76 -23.22 -30.46
CA ASP A 25 -3.94 -23.19 -31.30
C ASP A 25 -4.10 -21.84 -32.02
N TYR A 26 -4.68 -21.90 -33.22
CA TYR A 26 -4.79 -20.74 -34.11
C TYR A 26 -5.62 -19.60 -33.49
N GLU A 27 -6.66 -19.92 -32.72
CA GLU A 27 -7.55 -18.93 -32.10
C GLU A 27 -6.79 -18.11 -31.05
N THR A 28 -6.02 -18.78 -30.18
CA THR A 28 -5.13 -18.12 -29.22
C THR A 28 -4.09 -17.24 -29.91
N ILE A 29 -3.45 -17.73 -30.98
CA ILE A 29 -2.47 -16.94 -31.74
C ILE A 29 -3.11 -15.68 -32.31
N GLN A 30 -4.27 -15.79 -32.94
CA GLN A 30 -4.99 -14.65 -33.51
C GLN A 30 -5.34 -13.63 -32.43
N LYS A 31 -5.80 -14.08 -31.26
CA LYS A 31 -6.11 -13.20 -30.12
C LYS A 31 -4.87 -12.48 -29.59
N ILE A 32 -3.72 -13.16 -29.51
CA ILE A 32 -2.45 -12.53 -29.15
C ILE A 32 -2.03 -11.51 -30.23
N GLU A 33 -2.21 -11.80 -31.51
CA GLU A 33 -1.94 -10.87 -32.62
C GLU A 33 -2.80 -9.60 -32.54
N GLU A 34 -4.07 -9.72 -32.14
CA GLU A 34 -4.94 -8.59 -31.83
C GLU A 34 -4.40 -7.78 -30.64
N TYR A 35 -3.97 -8.43 -29.57
CA TYR A 35 -3.38 -7.76 -28.40
C TYR A 35 -2.06 -7.08 -28.71
N MET A 36 -1.26 -7.58 -29.66
CA MET A 36 -0.04 -6.93 -30.11
C MET A 36 -0.33 -5.65 -30.91
N SER A 37 -1.51 -5.55 -31.52
CA SER A 37 -1.97 -4.42 -32.31
C SER A 37 -2.93 -3.51 -31.54
N ASN A 38 -2.93 -3.57 -30.20
CA ASN A 38 -3.86 -2.82 -29.36
C ASN A 38 -3.74 -1.30 -29.56
N GLU A 39 -4.87 -0.60 -29.39
CA GLU A 39 -4.98 0.85 -29.58
C GLU A 39 -4.08 1.68 -28.65
N LYS A 40 -3.68 1.12 -27.51
CA LYS A 40 -2.84 1.81 -26.52
C LYS A 40 -1.34 1.72 -26.86
N GLY A 41 -0.97 0.88 -27.82
CA GLY A 41 0.43 0.58 -28.16
C GLY A 41 1.19 -0.12 -27.03
N TRP A 42 0.47 -0.76 -26.11
CA TRP A 42 1.06 -1.43 -24.94
C TRP A 42 1.66 -2.78 -25.31
N HIS A 43 2.53 -3.30 -24.46
CA HIS A 43 2.97 -4.68 -24.59
C HIS A 43 1.77 -5.64 -24.41
N PRO A 44 1.63 -6.70 -25.23
CA PRO A 44 0.47 -7.60 -25.18
C PRO A 44 0.26 -8.24 -23.82
N LEU A 45 1.32 -8.48 -23.03
CA LEU A 45 1.20 -8.99 -21.66
C LEU A 45 0.44 -8.01 -20.74
N ASN A 46 0.84 -6.74 -20.72
CA ASN A 46 0.18 -5.71 -19.92
C ASN A 46 -1.25 -5.47 -20.40
N TYR A 47 -1.48 -5.54 -21.71
CA TYR A 47 -2.80 -5.39 -22.29
C TYR A 47 -3.74 -6.55 -21.93
N ALA A 48 -3.27 -7.80 -22.00
CA ALA A 48 -4.05 -8.97 -21.58
C ALA A 48 -4.50 -8.87 -20.11
N ILE A 49 -3.59 -8.45 -19.22
CA ILE A 49 -3.90 -8.17 -17.80
C ILE A 49 -4.94 -7.05 -17.67
N GLU A 50 -4.84 -6.00 -18.50
CA GLU A 50 -5.83 -4.91 -18.54
C GLU A 50 -7.24 -5.38 -18.96
N MET A 51 -7.31 -6.48 -19.70
CA MET A 51 -8.58 -7.09 -20.11
C MET A 51 -9.07 -8.18 -19.13
N ASP A 52 -8.40 -8.37 -17.99
CA ASP A 52 -8.61 -9.51 -17.06
C ASP A 52 -8.48 -10.89 -17.75
N ASP A 53 -7.72 -10.97 -18.85
CA ASP A 53 -7.47 -12.21 -19.60
C ASP A 53 -6.17 -12.88 -19.15
N TYR A 54 -6.20 -13.45 -17.95
CA TYR A 54 -5.03 -14.09 -17.33
C TYR A 54 -4.56 -15.34 -18.08
N LYS A 55 -5.44 -16.04 -18.80
CA LYS A 55 -5.09 -17.22 -19.60
C LYS A 55 -4.23 -16.85 -20.79
N THR A 56 -4.64 -15.85 -21.57
CA THR A 56 -3.83 -15.35 -22.68
C THR A 56 -2.54 -14.71 -22.16
N ALA A 57 -2.60 -14.01 -21.02
CA ALA A 57 -1.41 -13.43 -20.40
C ALA A 57 -0.38 -14.49 -19.97
N LEU A 58 -0.82 -15.64 -19.44
CA LEU A 58 0.06 -16.78 -19.11
C LEU A 58 0.81 -17.29 -20.33
N ILE A 59 0.08 -17.53 -21.43
CA ILE A 59 0.68 -17.96 -22.71
C ILE A 59 1.67 -16.91 -23.21
N ILE A 60 1.30 -15.62 -23.20
CA ILE A 60 2.23 -14.55 -23.57
C ILE A 60 3.47 -14.56 -22.68
N CYS A 61 3.32 -14.75 -21.37
CA CYS A 61 4.44 -14.78 -20.42
C CYS A 61 5.36 -15.98 -20.67
N GLU A 62 4.82 -17.14 -20.98
CA GLU A 62 5.57 -18.36 -21.25
C GLU A 62 6.54 -18.17 -22.43
N TYR A 63 6.04 -17.57 -23.53
CA TYR A 63 6.77 -17.44 -24.79
C TYR A 63 7.44 -16.08 -25.02
N SER A 64 7.21 -15.08 -24.16
CA SER A 64 7.86 -13.77 -24.22
C SER A 64 9.01 -13.65 -23.23
N GLU A 65 10.16 -13.18 -23.69
CA GLU A 65 11.31 -12.84 -22.83
C GLU A 65 11.16 -11.46 -22.15
N LYS A 66 10.18 -10.65 -22.57
CA LYS A 66 10.03 -9.26 -22.12
C LYS A 66 8.96 -9.12 -21.04
N VAL A 67 9.28 -9.51 -19.82
CA VAL A 67 8.39 -9.35 -18.65
C VAL A 67 8.57 -8.02 -17.90
N ASN A 68 9.64 -7.29 -18.18
CA ASN A 68 9.95 -5.98 -17.56
C ASN A 68 9.31 -4.78 -18.30
N THR A 69 8.28 -5.02 -19.12
CA THR A 69 7.62 -3.98 -19.91
C THR A 69 6.84 -3.04 -19.01
N VAL A 70 7.00 -1.73 -19.20
CA VAL A 70 6.28 -0.72 -18.42
C VAL A 70 5.35 0.04 -19.36
N ASP A 71 4.06 -0.11 -19.15
CA ASP A 71 3.01 0.57 -19.90
C ASP A 71 2.17 1.40 -18.93
N ASP A 72 2.01 2.70 -19.22
CA ASP A 72 1.28 3.65 -18.37
C ASP A 72 1.75 3.66 -16.90
N GLY A 73 3.05 3.46 -16.67
CA GLY A 73 3.64 3.42 -15.33
C GLY A 73 3.45 2.13 -14.55
N PHE A 74 2.90 1.08 -15.18
CA PHE A 74 2.77 -0.25 -14.58
C PHE A 74 3.61 -1.28 -15.32
N ASN A 75 4.39 -2.05 -14.57
CA ASN A 75 4.85 -3.36 -15.04
C ASN A 75 3.71 -4.40 -14.87
N PRO A 76 3.84 -5.62 -15.44
CA PRO A 76 2.77 -6.62 -15.42
C PRO A 76 2.27 -6.92 -14.00
N ILE A 77 3.18 -7.20 -13.06
CA ILE A 77 2.80 -7.54 -11.69
C ILE A 77 2.13 -6.36 -10.97
N ASN A 78 2.64 -5.13 -11.09
CA ASN A 78 2.02 -3.96 -10.49
C ASN A 78 0.59 -3.76 -11.03
N ARG A 79 0.35 -4.05 -12.32
CA ARG A 79 -0.98 -3.95 -12.95
C ARG A 79 -1.94 -4.99 -12.38
N ILE A 80 -1.51 -6.26 -12.26
CA ILE A 80 -2.31 -7.34 -11.65
C ILE A 80 -2.78 -6.92 -10.25
N PHE A 81 -1.83 -6.50 -9.40
CA PHE A 81 -2.17 -6.10 -8.03
C PHE A 81 -3.04 -4.84 -7.97
N HIS A 82 -2.78 -3.84 -8.81
CA HIS A 82 -3.56 -2.61 -8.85
C HIS A 82 -5.04 -2.89 -9.13
N ARG A 83 -5.33 -3.75 -10.11
CA ARG A 83 -6.72 -4.13 -10.46
C ARG A 83 -7.42 -4.83 -9.31
N THR A 84 -6.75 -5.77 -8.63
CA THR A 84 -7.30 -6.47 -7.47
C THR A 84 -7.58 -5.49 -6.33
N CYS A 85 -6.63 -4.61 -6.01
CA CYS A 85 -6.75 -3.69 -4.87
C CYS A 85 -7.85 -2.65 -5.04
N ARG A 86 -8.17 -2.22 -6.26
CA ARG A 86 -9.28 -1.27 -6.52
C ARG A 86 -10.66 -1.82 -6.16
N LYS A 87 -10.80 -3.14 -6.05
CA LYS A 87 -12.04 -3.80 -5.64
C LYS A 87 -12.19 -3.89 -4.11
N ILE A 88 -11.15 -3.53 -3.35
CA ILE A 88 -11.13 -3.68 -1.89
C ILE A 88 -11.74 -2.46 -1.20
N ASN A 89 -12.74 -2.72 -0.36
CA ASN A 89 -13.26 -1.78 0.62
C ASN A 89 -12.64 -2.06 1.99
N LEU A 90 -12.02 -1.06 2.61
CA LEU A 90 -11.38 -1.20 3.93
C LEU A 90 -12.37 -1.47 5.05
N SER A 91 -13.62 -1.04 4.90
CA SER A 91 -14.70 -1.34 5.85
C SER A 91 -15.10 -2.82 5.85
N THR A 92 -14.73 -3.57 4.80
CA THR A 92 -14.93 -5.01 4.77
C THR A 92 -13.91 -5.70 5.70
N PRO A 93 -14.33 -6.63 6.58
CA PRO A 93 -13.43 -7.40 7.42
C PRO A 93 -12.32 -8.05 6.61
N ILE A 94 -11.08 -8.07 7.13
CA ILE A 94 -9.88 -8.54 6.41
C ILE A 94 -10.10 -9.91 5.78
N LYS A 95 -10.67 -10.86 6.54
CA LYS A 95 -10.98 -12.23 6.08
C LYS A 95 -11.92 -12.31 4.86
N ASN A 96 -12.70 -11.26 4.61
CA ASN A 96 -13.67 -11.17 3.52
C ASN A 96 -13.21 -10.25 2.38
N ARG A 97 -12.02 -9.65 2.48
CA ARG A 97 -11.48 -8.82 1.39
C ARG A 97 -11.08 -9.72 0.22
N PRO A 98 -11.34 -9.31 -1.04
CA PRO A 98 -10.99 -10.11 -2.20
C PRO A 98 -9.48 -10.33 -2.27
N LYS A 99 -9.09 -11.56 -2.53
CA LYS A 99 -7.71 -11.96 -2.84
C LYS A 99 -7.52 -12.00 -4.36
N LEU A 100 -6.30 -12.27 -4.80
CA LEU A 100 -6.04 -12.61 -6.21
C LEU A 100 -6.82 -13.88 -6.59
N SER A 101 -7.31 -13.94 -7.83
CA SER A 101 -7.80 -15.20 -8.38
C SER A 101 -6.64 -16.18 -8.56
N GLU A 102 -6.95 -17.47 -8.67
CA GLU A 102 -5.94 -18.51 -8.88
C GLU A 102 -5.14 -18.24 -10.16
N GLU A 103 -5.80 -17.82 -11.24
CA GLU A 103 -5.16 -17.52 -12.53
C GLU A 103 -4.26 -16.28 -12.44
N ALA A 104 -4.66 -15.27 -11.68
CA ALA A 104 -3.84 -14.08 -11.46
C ALA A 104 -2.61 -14.41 -10.61
N LEU A 105 -2.75 -15.29 -9.62
CA LEU A 105 -1.65 -15.74 -8.78
C LEU A 105 -0.66 -16.61 -9.58
N GLU A 106 -1.15 -17.55 -10.39
CA GLU A 106 -0.35 -18.36 -11.30
C GLU A 106 0.48 -17.47 -12.25
N LEU A 107 -0.16 -16.44 -12.83
CA LEU A 107 0.53 -15.49 -13.69
C LEU A 107 1.62 -14.69 -12.94
N VAL A 108 1.37 -14.29 -11.69
CA VAL A 108 2.39 -13.60 -10.88
C VAL A 108 3.63 -14.48 -10.70
N TRP A 109 3.46 -15.76 -10.37
CA TRP A 109 4.58 -16.70 -10.24
C TRP A 109 5.32 -16.90 -11.56
N ALA A 110 4.61 -17.11 -12.67
CA ALA A 110 5.22 -17.24 -13.99
C ALA A 110 6.05 -16.00 -14.38
N ILE A 111 5.56 -14.80 -14.07
CA ILE A 111 6.28 -13.54 -14.33
C ILE A 111 7.52 -13.41 -13.43
N LEU A 112 7.45 -13.84 -12.18
CA LEU A 112 8.59 -13.85 -11.27
C LEU A 112 9.71 -14.76 -11.78
N ASP A 113 9.38 -15.96 -12.26
CA ASP A 113 10.35 -16.91 -12.80
C ASP A 113 11.08 -16.38 -14.05
N LYS A 114 10.43 -15.49 -14.80
CA LYS A 114 11.04 -14.78 -15.93
C LYS A 114 11.94 -13.60 -15.55
N GLY A 115 12.14 -13.33 -14.26
CA GLY A 115 13.10 -12.33 -13.79
C GLY A 115 12.61 -10.88 -13.88
N ILE A 116 11.36 -10.63 -13.52
CA ILE A 116 10.85 -9.26 -13.36
C ILE A 116 11.59 -8.50 -12.25
N ASN A 117 11.78 -7.20 -12.45
CA ASN A 117 12.31 -6.28 -11.46
C ASN A 117 11.28 -5.99 -10.36
N VAL A 118 11.43 -6.68 -9.23
CA VAL A 118 10.60 -6.49 -8.01
C VAL A 118 10.75 -5.11 -7.37
N ASN A 119 11.80 -4.37 -7.73
CA ASN A 119 12.09 -3.02 -7.24
C ASN A 119 11.55 -1.90 -8.12
N TYR A 120 10.74 -2.22 -9.14
CA TYR A 120 10.11 -1.20 -9.96
C TYR A 120 9.03 -0.44 -9.17
N VAL A 121 9.29 0.86 -8.93
CA VAL A 121 8.39 1.78 -8.24
C VAL A 121 7.82 2.79 -9.25
N PRO A 122 6.49 2.84 -9.48
CA PRO A 122 5.86 3.82 -10.37
C PRO A 122 6.13 5.26 -9.91
N LEU A 123 6.18 6.23 -10.84
CA LEU A 123 6.44 7.65 -10.52
C LEU A 123 5.38 8.26 -9.59
N ASN A 124 4.10 7.99 -9.85
CA ASN A 124 2.95 8.48 -9.08
C ASN A 124 2.46 7.46 -8.06
N CYS A 125 3.39 6.88 -7.30
CA CYS A 125 3.11 5.89 -6.27
C CYS A 125 2.30 6.50 -5.11
N GLY A 126 1.06 6.06 -4.92
CA GLY A 126 0.21 6.32 -3.76
C GLY A 126 -0.02 5.06 -2.94
N LEU A 127 -0.69 5.19 -1.79
CA LEU A 127 -1.04 4.05 -0.96
C LEU A 127 -2.30 3.33 -1.49
N PRO A 128 -2.32 2.00 -1.59
CA PRO A 128 -3.54 1.26 -1.90
C PRO A 128 -4.64 1.50 -0.85
N PRO A 129 -5.95 1.35 -1.15
CA PRO A 129 -6.52 1.23 -2.48
C PRO A 129 -6.71 2.61 -3.17
N SER A 130 -6.44 3.73 -2.47
CA SER A 130 -6.77 5.09 -2.93
C SER A 130 -5.73 5.73 -3.85
N GLY A 131 -4.53 5.17 -3.93
CA GLY A 131 -3.45 5.64 -4.78
C GLY A 131 -3.65 5.31 -6.26
N ASN A 132 -3.21 6.21 -7.13
CA ASN A 132 -3.28 6.03 -8.59
C ASN A 132 -2.40 4.89 -9.11
N SER A 133 -1.31 4.57 -8.41
CA SER A 133 -0.42 3.43 -8.69
C SER A 133 0.38 3.08 -7.43
N SER A 134 0.94 1.87 -7.34
CA SER A 134 1.87 1.47 -6.27
C SER A 134 2.85 0.42 -6.80
N SER A 135 3.93 0.16 -6.07
CA SER A 135 4.77 -1.01 -6.35
C SER A 135 4.05 -2.29 -5.94
N SER A 136 4.41 -3.39 -6.60
CA SER A 136 3.95 -4.74 -6.30
C SER A 136 4.20 -5.13 -4.85
N PHE A 137 5.36 -4.77 -4.30
CA PHE A 137 5.67 -5.06 -2.90
C PHE A 137 4.73 -4.32 -1.91
N ILE A 138 4.40 -3.05 -2.18
CA ILE A 138 3.43 -2.31 -1.37
C ILE A 138 2.03 -2.97 -1.47
N TYR A 139 1.63 -3.45 -2.65
CA TYR A 139 0.37 -4.17 -2.80
C TYR A 139 0.38 -5.52 -2.07
N ILE A 140 1.47 -6.28 -2.11
CA ILE A 140 1.62 -7.54 -1.39
C ILE A 140 1.43 -7.31 0.12
N CYS A 141 2.08 -6.28 0.66
CA CYS A 141 1.92 -5.87 2.06
C CYS A 141 0.48 -5.44 2.39
N PHE A 142 -0.20 -4.79 1.44
CA PHE A 142 -1.60 -4.39 1.60
C PHE A 142 -2.58 -5.58 1.61
N LEU A 143 -2.31 -6.59 0.80
CA LEU A 143 -3.19 -7.75 0.60
C LEU A 143 -2.93 -8.87 1.63
N GLY A 144 -1.81 -8.83 2.34
CA GLY A 144 -1.46 -9.88 3.29
C GLY A 144 -1.02 -11.17 2.62
N LEU A 145 -0.34 -11.09 1.48
CA LEU A 145 0.07 -12.27 0.70
C LEU A 145 1.44 -12.75 1.18
N GLU A 146 1.45 -13.58 2.22
CA GLU A 146 2.67 -14.03 2.91
C GLU A 146 3.65 -14.77 1.97
N ASP A 147 3.18 -15.70 1.14
CA ASP A 147 4.05 -16.45 0.21
C ASP A 147 4.79 -15.52 -0.75
N LEU A 148 4.06 -14.57 -1.35
CA LEU A 148 4.65 -13.57 -2.24
C LEU A 148 5.52 -12.56 -1.50
N PHE A 149 5.20 -12.26 -0.23
CA PHE A 149 6.04 -11.41 0.60
C PHE A 149 7.43 -12.03 0.76
N TYR A 150 7.51 -13.27 1.23
CA TYR A 150 8.79 -13.96 1.42
C TYR A 150 9.55 -14.17 0.12
N GLU A 151 8.84 -14.44 -0.99
CA GLU A 151 9.48 -14.51 -2.31
C GLU A 151 10.13 -13.18 -2.72
N PHE A 152 9.45 -12.05 -2.48
CA PHE A 152 10.00 -10.73 -2.79
C PHE A 152 11.21 -10.39 -1.91
N ILE A 153 11.19 -10.79 -0.63
CA ILE A 153 12.35 -10.68 0.27
C ILE A 153 13.52 -11.51 -0.26
N HIS A 154 13.30 -12.77 -0.64
CA HIS A 154 14.32 -13.64 -1.24
C HIS A 154 14.93 -13.02 -2.51
N ARG A 155 14.12 -12.31 -3.29
CA ARG A 155 14.55 -11.54 -4.48
C ARG A 155 15.14 -10.17 -4.18
N ARG A 156 15.45 -9.86 -2.92
CA ARG A 156 16.09 -8.62 -2.46
C ARG A 156 15.31 -7.37 -2.85
N VAL A 157 14.00 -7.39 -2.62
CA VAL A 157 13.20 -6.18 -2.71
C VAL A 157 13.68 -5.14 -1.68
N ASP A 158 13.64 -3.86 -2.05
CA ASP A 158 13.82 -2.75 -1.14
C ASP A 158 12.62 -2.68 -0.19
N ILE A 159 12.84 -3.10 1.05
CA ILE A 159 11.85 -3.12 2.12
C ILE A 159 11.37 -1.71 2.49
N ASN A 160 12.20 -0.70 2.22
CA ASN A 160 11.98 0.69 2.59
C ASN A 160 11.47 1.56 1.43
N GLN A 161 10.92 0.94 0.38
CA GLN A 161 10.33 1.64 -0.77
C GLN A 161 9.47 2.82 -0.34
N ARG A 162 9.68 3.96 -1.02
CA ARG A 162 8.92 5.20 -0.77
C ARG A 162 8.92 5.61 0.71
N LYS A 163 10.10 5.57 1.35
CA LYS A 163 10.31 5.95 2.76
C LYS A 163 9.44 5.10 3.70
N GLY A 164 9.49 3.78 3.59
CA GLY A 164 8.79 2.85 4.49
C GLY A 164 7.29 2.71 4.22
N SER A 165 6.84 2.96 2.98
CA SER A 165 5.45 2.73 2.59
C SER A 165 4.97 1.27 2.81
N PRO A 166 5.79 0.22 2.59
CA PRO A 166 5.37 -1.17 2.83
C PRO A 166 4.88 -1.40 4.26
N LEU A 167 5.65 -0.98 5.27
CA LEU A 167 5.32 -1.11 6.69
C LEU A 167 4.03 -0.37 7.06
N ALA A 168 3.95 0.91 6.69
CA ALA A 168 2.74 1.70 6.92
C ALA A 168 1.49 1.09 6.27
N THR A 169 1.66 0.44 5.10
CA THR A 169 0.57 -0.20 4.37
C THR A 169 0.11 -1.50 5.05
N ALA A 170 1.03 -2.34 5.51
CA ALA A 170 0.71 -3.56 6.25
C ALA A 170 -0.05 -3.25 7.55
N ILE A 171 0.38 -2.22 8.28
CA ILE A 171 -0.27 -1.74 9.51
C ILE A 171 -1.70 -1.28 9.22
N ARG A 172 -1.88 -0.41 8.22
CA ARG A 172 -3.21 0.09 7.84
C ARG A 172 -4.15 -1.03 7.37
N ALA A 173 -3.59 -2.06 6.74
CA ALA A 173 -4.36 -3.22 6.29
C ALA A 173 -4.68 -4.20 7.43
N GLY A 174 -3.92 -4.19 8.53
CA GLY A 174 -4.06 -5.05 9.70
C GLY A 174 -3.32 -6.39 9.60
N HIS A 175 -2.31 -6.50 8.73
CA HIS A 175 -1.57 -7.74 8.50
C HIS A 175 -0.37 -7.86 9.46
N MET A 176 -0.63 -8.16 10.73
CA MET A 176 0.38 -8.14 11.80
C MET A 176 1.56 -9.10 11.59
N ASN A 177 1.33 -10.27 10.97
CA ASN A 177 2.41 -11.18 10.59
C ASN A 177 3.43 -10.48 9.66
N ILE A 178 2.94 -9.81 8.62
CA ILE A 178 3.79 -9.04 7.70
C ILE A 178 4.44 -7.84 8.40
N VAL A 179 3.73 -7.17 9.32
CA VAL A 179 4.32 -6.07 10.11
C VAL A 179 5.52 -6.55 10.90
N GLN A 180 5.39 -7.67 11.60
CA GLN A 180 6.46 -8.27 12.38
C GLN A 180 7.65 -8.64 11.49
N SER A 181 7.41 -9.37 10.39
CA SER A 181 8.46 -9.74 9.43
C SER A 181 9.15 -8.52 8.80
N LEU A 182 8.41 -7.46 8.45
CA LEU A 182 8.99 -6.23 7.91
C LEU A 182 9.96 -5.59 8.91
N ILE A 183 9.61 -5.52 10.20
CA ILE A 183 10.48 -4.98 11.24
C ILE A 183 11.73 -5.85 11.41
N GLU A 184 11.59 -7.17 11.43
CA GLU A 184 12.70 -8.12 11.53
C GLU A 184 13.67 -8.02 10.35
N GLU A 185 13.14 -7.75 9.15
CA GLU A 185 13.93 -7.54 7.93
C GLU A 185 14.51 -6.11 7.81
N GLY A 186 14.32 -5.26 8.82
CA GLY A 186 14.93 -3.92 8.87
C GLY A 186 14.12 -2.80 8.20
N ALA A 187 12.79 -2.93 8.15
CA ALA A 187 11.92 -1.82 7.79
C ALA A 187 12.05 -0.67 8.81
N ASN A 188 12.14 0.56 8.31
CA ASN A 188 12.24 1.74 9.15
C ASN A 188 10.88 2.04 9.82
N ALA A 189 10.84 1.92 11.15
CA ALA A 189 9.72 2.36 11.98
C ALA A 189 9.64 3.89 12.04
N ASN A 190 9.15 4.49 10.95
CA ASN A 190 9.09 5.94 10.81
C ASN A 190 7.77 6.55 11.33
N TRP A 191 7.76 7.88 11.42
CA TRP A 191 6.59 8.67 11.82
C TRP A 191 5.32 8.26 11.08
N TRP A 192 5.40 8.01 9.78
CA TRP A 192 4.22 7.72 8.98
C TRP A 192 3.61 6.36 9.35
N ALA A 193 4.43 5.33 9.58
CA ALA A 193 3.97 4.03 10.07
C ALA A 193 3.25 4.18 11.42
N LEU A 194 3.80 4.99 12.33
CA LEU A 194 3.21 5.27 13.64
C LEU A 194 1.87 6.02 13.53
N HIS A 195 1.78 7.02 12.67
CA HIS A 195 0.52 7.70 12.37
C HIS A 195 -0.54 6.75 11.79
N GLN A 196 -0.15 5.80 10.93
CA GLN A 196 -1.09 4.79 10.43
C GLN A 196 -1.56 3.85 11.55
N ALA A 197 -0.69 3.46 12.47
CA ALA A 197 -1.06 2.62 13.61
C ALA A 197 -2.07 3.34 14.52
N VAL A 198 -1.85 4.62 14.81
CA VAL A 198 -2.79 5.46 15.56
C VAL A 198 -4.13 5.61 14.82
N SER A 199 -4.11 5.95 13.53
CA SER A 199 -5.32 6.13 12.74
C SER A 199 -6.11 4.83 12.52
N SER A 200 -5.48 3.67 12.64
CA SER A 200 -6.14 2.37 12.54
C SER A 200 -6.52 1.78 13.91
N LYS A 201 -6.25 2.51 15.00
CA LYS A 201 -6.43 2.05 16.39
C LYS A 201 -5.71 0.75 16.72
N ASN A 202 -4.57 0.53 16.08
CA ASN A 202 -3.81 -0.69 16.22
C ASN A 202 -2.75 -0.54 17.32
N PHE A 203 -3.18 -0.76 18.57
CA PHE A 203 -2.32 -0.68 19.76
C PHE A 203 -1.12 -1.63 19.70
N GLU A 204 -1.32 -2.84 19.14
CA GLU A 204 -0.25 -3.82 18.94
C GLU A 204 0.82 -3.29 17.98
N ALA A 205 0.42 -2.74 16.83
CA ALA A 205 1.36 -2.11 15.90
C ALA A 205 2.10 -0.93 16.52
N ILE A 206 1.45 -0.12 17.36
CA ILE A 206 2.14 0.98 18.07
C ILE A 206 3.24 0.40 18.96
N ASN A 207 2.94 -0.61 19.78
CA ASN A 207 3.94 -1.23 20.65
C ASN A 207 5.14 -1.77 19.85
N ILE A 208 4.88 -2.49 18.76
CA ILE A 208 5.94 -3.03 17.88
C ILE A 208 6.79 -1.90 17.30
N LEU A 209 6.17 -0.82 16.81
CA LEU A 209 6.90 0.31 16.24
C LEU A 209 7.77 1.04 17.27
N LEU A 210 7.26 1.24 18.50
CA LEU A 210 8.03 1.85 19.58
C LEU A 210 9.22 0.98 20.00
N GLN A 211 9.02 -0.34 20.08
CA GLN A 211 10.10 -1.30 20.31
C GLN A 211 11.14 -1.27 19.20
N ALA A 212 10.72 -1.02 17.95
CA ALA A 212 11.59 -0.82 16.79
C ALA A 212 12.21 0.59 16.71
N GLY A 213 12.02 1.44 17.72
CA GLY A 213 12.67 2.75 17.83
C GLY A 213 11.92 3.91 17.19
N ALA A 214 10.63 3.76 16.86
CA ALA A 214 9.80 4.90 16.46
C ALA A 214 9.69 5.93 17.60
N ASP A 215 9.73 7.22 17.24
CA ASP A 215 9.56 8.30 18.22
C ASP A 215 8.07 8.52 18.54
N ILE A 216 7.70 8.42 19.81
CA ILE A 216 6.34 8.67 20.30
C ILE A 216 5.95 10.16 20.19
N ASN A 217 6.91 11.05 20.04
CA ASN A 217 6.71 12.51 19.98
C ASN A 217 6.70 13.07 18.56
N GLU A 218 6.42 12.22 17.57
CA GLU A 218 6.26 12.64 16.19
C GLU A 218 5.17 13.70 16.03
N ILE A 219 5.39 14.59 15.07
CA ILE A 219 4.57 15.79 14.88
C ILE A 219 3.12 15.39 14.61
N ASP A 220 2.18 15.99 15.34
CA ASP A 220 0.74 15.73 15.24
C ASP A 220 0.29 14.29 15.57
N LEU A 221 1.12 13.46 16.21
CA LEU A 221 0.70 12.10 16.57
C LEU A 221 -0.45 12.11 17.59
N LEU A 222 -0.29 12.85 18.69
CA LEU A 222 -1.36 13.06 19.68
C LEU A 222 -2.59 13.73 19.07
N MET A 223 -2.38 14.68 18.16
CA MET A 223 -3.49 15.30 17.41
C MET A 223 -4.22 14.29 16.54
N SER A 224 -3.51 13.35 15.91
CA SER A 224 -4.11 12.28 15.11
C SER A 224 -4.97 11.35 15.98
N ALA A 225 -4.56 11.09 17.23
CA ALA A 225 -5.36 10.36 18.21
C ALA A 225 -6.62 11.15 18.63
N ILE A 226 -6.48 12.45 18.91
CA ILE A 226 -7.59 13.31 19.37
C ILE A 226 -8.63 13.55 18.28
N PHE A 227 -8.20 13.83 17.05
CA PHE A 227 -9.04 14.27 15.92
C PHE A 227 -9.43 13.13 14.96
N HIS A 228 -9.44 11.89 15.45
CA HIS A 228 -9.67 10.67 14.66
C HIS A 228 -10.72 10.89 13.54
N HIS A 229 -10.25 10.83 12.28
CA HIS A 229 -10.95 11.21 11.04
C HIS A 229 -11.69 12.56 11.07
N LYS A 230 -11.08 13.59 10.45
CA LYS A 230 -11.61 14.95 10.23
C LYS A 230 -12.97 15.03 9.49
N LYS A 231 -13.50 13.91 8.98
CA LYS A 231 -14.80 13.82 8.30
C LYS A 231 -15.83 13.22 9.26
N ILE A 232 -16.71 14.10 9.76
CA ILE A 232 -18.02 13.80 10.36
C ILE A 232 -17.95 13.22 11.77
N GLY A 233 -18.12 14.05 12.81
CA GLY A 233 -18.70 13.67 14.12
C GLY A 233 -18.03 12.58 14.98
N HIS A 234 -17.00 11.89 14.50
CA HIS A 234 -16.38 10.70 15.10
C HIS A 234 -15.08 11.00 15.85
N TYR A 235 -14.90 12.21 16.38
CA TYR A 235 -13.78 12.46 17.30
C TYR A 235 -14.02 11.85 18.69
N LEU A 236 -15.21 11.34 19.01
CA LEU A 236 -15.59 10.89 20.35
C LEU A 236 -14.89 9.61 20.85
N ASP A 237 -14.09 8.96 20.02
CA ASP A 237 -13.52 7.64 20.31
C ASP A 237 -11.98 7.61 20.33
N GLY A 238 -11.35 8.79 20.34
CA GLY A 238 -9.90 8.97 20.40
C GLY A 238 -9.30 8.88 21.81
N LEU A 239 -10.11 8.99 22.86
CA LEU A 239 -9.65 9.02 24.26
C LEU A 239 -8.82 7.79 24.68
N PRO A 240 -9.22 6.54 24.38
CA PRO A 240 -8.40 5.38 24.71
C PRO A 240 -7.03 5.42 24.04
N MET A 241 -6.96 5.88 22.78
CA MET A 241 -5.70 6.03 22.07
C MET A 241 -4.85 7.16 22.66
N LEU A 242 -5.45 8.29 23.00
CA LEU A 242 -4.75 9.40 23.67
C LEU A 242 -4.13 8.94 24.99
N ARG A 243 -4.92 8.30 25.86
CA ARG A 243 -4.43 7.78 27.15
C ARG A 243 -3.28 6.81 26.95
N PHE A 244 -3.44 5.85 26.04
CA PHE A 244 -2.39 4.90 25.71
C PHE A 244 -1.09 5.57 25.23
N LEU A 245 -1.16 6.54 24.32
CA LEU A 245 0.04 7.24 23.85
C LEU A 245 0.73 8.03 24.99
N LEU A 246 -0.05 8.66 25.87
CA LEU A 246 0.48 9.36 27.04
C LEU A 246 1.12 8.40 28.06
N GLU A 247 0.52 7.22 28.28
CA GLU A 247 1.11 6.14 29.08
C GLU A 247 2.43 5.63 28.50
N MET A 248 2.56 5.64 27.16
CA MET A 248 3.80 5.32 26.44
C MET A 248 4.81 6.48 26.42
N GLY A 249 4.54 7.58 27.12
CA GLY A 249 5.47 8.71 27.27
C GLY A 249 5.35 9.80 26.21
N ALA A 250 4.23 9.87 25.48
CA ALA A 250 3.96 11.02 24.61
C ALA A 250 3.92 12.32 25.41
N ASN A 251 4.52 13.38 24.87
CA ASN A 251 4.58 14.68 25.53
C ASN A 251 3.19 15.35 25.53
N PRO A 252 2.55 15.56 26.69
CA PRO A 252 1.23 16.21 26.79
C PRO A 252 1.27 17.69 26.39
N ASN A 253 2.47 18.30 26.38
CA ASN A 253 2.74 19.67 25.94
C ASN A 253 3.26 19.74 24.50
N ALA A 254 3.07 18.69 23.70
CA ALA A 254 3.45 18.69 22.29
C ALA A 254 2.78 19.85 21.53
N ILE A 255 3.43 20.29 20.46
CA ILE A 255 3.03 21.43 19.65
C ILE A 255 2.31 20.94 18.41
N ALA A 256 1.11 21.44 18.15
CA ALA A 256 0.36 21.09 16.94
C ALA A 256 0.88 21.86 15.72
N MET A 257 0.93 21.22 14.56
CA MET A 257 1.30 21.85 13.30
C MET A 257 0.25 22.90 12.89
N GLY A 258 0.72 24.01 12.29
CA GLY A 258 -0.11 25.14 11.87
C GLY A 258 0.04 26.33 12.81
N LYS A 259 -0.70 26.35 13.93
CA LYS A 259 -0.69 27.48 14.87
C LYS A 259 0.58 27.58 15.73
N LYS A 260 1.41 26.52 15.78
CA LYS A 260 2.52 26.39 16.73
C LYS A 260 2.06 26.58 18.19
N ASP A 261 0.82 26.20 18.45
CA ASP A 261 0.22 26.24 19.78
C ASP A 261 0.37 24.86 20.45
N PRO A 262 0.54 24.80 21.78
CA PRO A 262 0.41 23.55 22.53
C PRO A 262 -0.92 22.86 22.20
N ILE A 263 -0.92 21.52 22.12
CA ILE A 263 -2.12 20.73 21.80
C ILE A 263 -3.29 21.11 22.70
N LEU A 264 -3.06 21.31 24.01
CA LEU A 264 -4.09 21.73 24.96
C LEU A 264 -4.82 23.02 24.50
N LYS A 265 -4.08 24.02 24.01
CA LYS A 265 -4.67 25.27 23.49
C LYS A 265 -5.47 25.02 22.23
N VAL A 266 -5.01 24.14 21.35
CA VAL A 266 -5.79 23.76 20.15
C VAL A 266 -7.11 23.09 20.55
N VAL A 267 -7.07 22.15 21.50
CA VAL A 267 -8.26 21.47 22.03
C VAL A 267 -9.24 22.47 22.64
N LEU A 268 -8.77 23.45 23.42
CA LEU A 268 -9.61 24.51 23.97
C LEU A 268 -10.35 25.32 22.90
N THR A 269 -9.75 25.51 21.73
CA THR A 269 -10.39 26.20 20.59
C THR A 269 -11.26 25.31 19.71
N MET A 270 -11.39 24.02 20.01
CA MET A 270 -12.22 23.11 19.21
C MET A 270 -13.71 23.51 19.28
N PRO A 271 -14.43 23.50 18.14
CA PRO A 271 -15.88 23.63 18.13
C PRO A 271 -16.51 22.43 18.85
N ALA A 272 -17.52 22.70 19.67
CA ALA A 272 -18.23 21.70 20.46
C ALA A 272 -19.70 22.12 20.58
N ASP A 273 -20.42 21.90 19.47
CA ASP A 273 -21.79 22.36 19.27
C ASP A 273 -22.82 21.41 19.91
N THR A 274 -22.45 20.15 20.14
CA THR A 274 -23.30 19.15 20.83
C THR A 274 -22.77 18.80 22.23
N VAL A 275 -23.64 18.25 23.07
CA VAL A 275 -23.29 17.84 24.45
C VAL A 275 -22.19 16.78 24.44
N GLU A 276 -22.25 15.81 23.52
CA GLU A 276 -21.25 14.76 23.38
C GLU A 276 -19.88 15.34 23.05
N GLN A 277 -19.85 16.37 22.20
CA GLN A 277 -18.62 17.04 21.79
C GLN A 277 -18.01 17.84 22.94
N GLN A 278 -18.85 18.48 23.75
CA GLN A 278 -18.42 19.20 24.96
C GLN A 278 -17.85 18.25 26.02
N ASN A 279 -18.51 17.11 26.23
CA ASN A 279 -18.05 16.08 27.15
C ASN A 279 -16.70 15.51 26.69
N TYR A 280 -16.58 15.09 25.43
CA TYR A 280 -15.32 14.59 24.90
C TYR A 280 -14.18 15.61 24.99
N LYS A 281 -14.46 16.87 24.63
CA LYS A 281 -13.48 17.96 24.75
C LYS A 281 -13.01 18.12 26.20
N THR A 282 -13.94 18.07 27.15
CA THR A 282 -13.65 18.14 28.59
C THR A 282 -12.78 16.96 29.04
N ASP A 283 -13.12 15.75 28.62
CA ASP A 283 -12.38 14.54 28.95
C ASP A 283 -10.96 14.56 28.37
N VAL A 284 -10.77 15.04 27.13
CA VAL A 284 -9.44 15.21 26.52
C VAL A 284 -8.63 16.24 27.29
N ILE A 285 -9.21 17.38 27.66
CA ILE A 285 -8.54 18.42 28.46
C ILE A 285 -8.11 17.84 29.81
N ASN A 286 -9.02 17.19 30.53
CA ASN A 286 -8.73 16.57 31.83
C ASN A 286 -7.62 15.54 31.70
N THR A 287 -7.68 14.68 30.68
CA THR A 287 -6.63 13.68 30.40
C THR A 287 -5.28 14.35 30.15
N LEU A 288 -5.22 15.41 29.33
CA LEU A 288 -3.96 16.11 29.08
C LEU A 288 -3.39 16.72 30.37
N ILE A 289 -4.23 17.35 31.20
CA ILE A 289 -3.83 17.93 32.49
C ILE A 289 -3.37 16.86 33.48
N GLU A 290 -4.08 15.73 33.57
CA GLU A 290 -3.72 14.55 34.38
C GLU A 290 -2.28 14.09 34.09
N TYR A 291 -1.89 14.11 32.82
CA TYR A 291 -0.56 13.72 32.37
C TYR A 291 0.47 14.86 32.38
N GLY A 292 0.11 16.06 32.84
CA GLY A 292 1.05 17.18 33.03
C GLY A 292 1.04 18.24 31.93
N ALA A 293 -0.03 18.35 31.13
CA ALA A 293 -0.21 19.49 30.24
C ALA A 293 -0.41 20.78 31.04
N VAL A 294 0.21 21.86 30.59
CA VAL A 294 0.08 23.18 31.20
C VAL A 294 -0.45 24.20 30.19
N LEU A 295 -1.28 25.13 30.68
CA LEU A 295 -1.69 26.31 29.95
C LEU A 295 -0.56 27.36 30.07
N TYR A 296 0.23 27.53 29.02
CA TYR A 296 1.12 28.69 28.88
C TYR A 296 0.37 29.88 28.26
#